data_AF-M0EA76-F1
#
_entry.id   AF-M0EA76-F1
#
_cell.length_a   1.000
_cell.length_b   1.000
_cell.length_c   1.000
_cell.angle_alpha   90.00
_cell.angle_beta   90.00
_cell.angle_gamma   90.00
#
_symmetry.space_group_name_H-M   'P 1'
#
loop_
_entity.id
_entity.type
_entity.pdbx_description
1 polymer ?
#
loop_
_entity_poly.entity_id
_entity_poly.type
_entity_poly.pdbx_seq_one_letter_code
_entity_poly.pdbx_strand_id
1 'polypeptide(L)'
;MESDESVEEYIETLAGRLDGFERSTTTVDDQRVPVFHDRSLSLSKFGLVDTVFVVGTADAASQARAFSEAAFEHGLSLKSKFPRGLGGNLVVYPVVVSETDLADWVRQYGPKHWSSFEFPVVVDPTEGTADYDESSPLWGGIYYKGFRKTAETTIKP
;
A
#
# COMPACT_ATOMS: atom_id res chain seq x y z
N MET A 1 -9.02 0.85 23.51
CA MET A 1 -7.75 1.38 24.02
C MET A 1 -6.61 0.44 23.63
N GLU A 2 -6.82 -0.88 23.67
CA GLU A 2 -5.85 -1.86 23.13
C GLU A 2 -5.69 -1.78 21.60
N SER A 3 -6.77 -1.56 20.85
CA SER A 3 -6.73 -1.48 19.38
C SER A 3 -5.98 -0.26 18.81
N ASP A 4 -5.96 0.87 19.52
CA ASP A 4 -5.20 2.06 19.06
C ASP A 4 -3.69 1.86 19.31
N GLU A 5 -3.32 1.18 20.40
CA GLU A 5 -1.93 0.89 20.76
C GLU A 5 -1.32 -0.13 19.79
N SER A 6 -2.07 -1.18 19.41
CA SER A 6 -1.63 -2.19 18.43
C SER A 6 -1.39 -1.59 17.04
N VAL A 7 -2.23 -0.65 16.62
CA VAL A 7 -2.09 0.08 15.35
C VAL A 7 -0.86 0.99 15.37
N GLU A 8 -0.64 1.76 16.44
CA GLU A 8 0.53 2.63 16.56
C GLU A 8 1.84 1.84 16.60
N GLU A 9 1.90 0.74 17.36
CA GLU A 9 3.06 -0.15 17.42
C GLU A 9 3.37 -0.77 16.05
N TYR A 10 2.34 -1.20 15.33
CA TYR A 10 2.49 -1.70 13.97
C TYR A 10 3.06 -0.61 13.03
N ILE A 11 2.52 0.60 13.07
CA ILE A 11 2.98 1.71 12.23
C ILE A 11 4.46 2.03 12.48
N GLU A 12 4.90 2.05 13.74
CA GLU A 12 6.31 2.30 14.07
C GLU A 12 7.22 1.13 13.65
N THR A 13 6.74 -0.11 13.78
CA THR A 13 7.44 -1.29 13.28
C THR A 13 7.61 -1.24 11.76
N LEU A 14 6.55 -0.89 11.03
CA LEU A 14 6.58 -0.70 9.58
C LEU A 14 7.51 0.46 9.20
N ALA A 15 7.47 1.57 9.94
CA ALA A 15 8.37 2.71 9.72
C ALA A 15 9.84 2.31 9.87
N GLY A 16 10.18 1.46 10.83
CA GLY A 16 11.54 0.92 10.99
C GLY A 16 12.00 0.07 9.80
N ARG A 17 11.09 -0.63 9.12
CA ARG A 17 11.38 -1.41 7.90
C ARG A 17 11.45 -0.54 6.65
N LEU A 18 10.88 0.66 6.70
CA LEU A 18 10.83 1.66 5.64
C LEU A 18 11.75 2.85 5.94
N ASP A 19 12.84 2.65 6.70
CA ASP A 19 13.75 3.73 7.13
C ASP A 19 14.39 4.53 5.98
N GLY A 20 14.54 3.92 4.80
CA GLY A 20 15.00 4.57 3.57
C GLY A 20 13.94 5.39 2.83
N PHE A 21 12.68 5.39 3.29
CA PHE A 21 11.57 6.10 2.66
C PHE A 21 11.37 7.48 3.31
N GLU A 22 10.94 8.46 2.54
CA GLU A 22 10.49 9.74 3.09
C GLU A 22 9.15 9.52 3.80
N ARG A 23 9.17 9.63 5.14
CA ARG A 23 7.96 9.61 5.97
C ARG A 23 7.34 11.01 6.01
N SER A 24 6.05 11.08 5.72
CA SER A 24 5.23 12.29 5.87
C SER A 24 3.87 11.94 6.47
N THR A 25 3.05 12.94 6.74
CA THR A 25 1.67 12.75 7.20
C THR A 25 0.75 13.63 6.37
N THR A 26 -0.37 13.07 5.93
CA THR A 26 -1.37 13.77 5.10
C THR A 26 -2.78 13.38 5.53
N THR A 27 -3.79 14.01 4.93
CA THR A 27 -5.18 13.57 5.05
C THR A 27 -5.56 12.75 3.81
N VAL A 28 -6.03 11.52 4.03
CA VAL A 28 -6.58 10.61 3.01
C VAL A 28 -7.88 10.03 3.58
N ASP A 29 -8.98 10.10 2.82
CA ASP A 29 -10.31 9.61 3.24
C ASP A 29 -10.72 10.13 4.65
N ASP A 30 -10.53 11.43 4.88
CA ASP A 30 -10.74 12.11 6.17
C ASP A 30 -9.89 11.61 7.35
N GLN A 31 -8.96 10.68 7.12
CA GLN A 31 -8.01 10.17 8.10
C GLN A 31 -6.66 10.90 8.01
N ARG A 32 -6.05 11.23 9.14
CA ARG A 32 -4.68 11.75 9.19
C ARG A 32 -3.69 10.59 9.27
N VAL A 33 -3.06 10.27 8.15
CA VAL A 33 -2.32 9.01 7.95
C VAL A 33 -0.84 9.25 7.64
N PRO A 34 0.06 8.35 8.08
CA PRO A 34 1.44 8.33 7.60
C PRO A 34 1.52 7.86 6.14
N VAL A 35 2.43 8.49 5.41
CA VAL A 35 2.77 8.14 4.02
C VAL A 35 4.26 7.94 3.93
N PHE A 36 4.69 6.83 3.33
CA PHE A 36 6.09 6.51 3.08
C PHE A 36 6.35 6.50 1.58
N HIS A 37 7.28 7.33 1.11
CA HIS A 37 7.55 7.54 -0.31
C HIS A 37 9.02 7.21 -0.65
N ASP A 38 9.24 6.25 -1.55
CA ASP A 38 10.58 5.98 -2.10
C ASP A 38 10.94 7.02 -3.16
N ARG A 39 11.66 8.07 -2.75
CA ARG A 39 12.20 9.07 -3.67
C ARG A 39 13.55 8.69 -4.28
N SER A 40 14.12 7.56 -3.88
CA SER A 40 15.46 7.15 -4.35
C SER A 40 15.48 6.74 -5.82
N LEU A 41 14.30 6.59 -6.46
CA LEU A 41 14.14 6.04 -7.81
C LEU A 41 15.05 4.80 -7.93
N SER A 42 14.74 3.79 -7.12
CA SER A 42 15.56 2.58 -7.08
C SER A 42 15.47 1.86 -8.44
N LEU A 43 16.64 1.57 -9.02
CA LEU A 43 16.75 0.79 -10.25
C LEU A 43 16.41 -0.67 -9.90
N SER A 44 15.13 -1.02 -9.98
CA SER A 44 14.71 -2.41 -9.86
C SER A 44 15.11 -3.17 -11.13
N LYS A 45 15.09 -4.50 -11.08
CA LYS A 45 15.24 -5.37 -12.27
C LYS A 45 14.20 -5.10 -13.38
N PHE A 46 13.23 -4.22 -13.13
CA PHE A 46 12.07 -3.95 -13.95
C PHE A 46 11.88 -2.45 -14.29
N GLY A 47 12.88 -1.61 -14.02
CA GLY A 47 12.85 -0.15 -14.25
C GLY A 47 12.78 0.67 -12.96
N LEU A 48 12.61 1.98 -13.10
CA LEU A 48 12.38 2.90 -11.99
C LEU A 48 10.92 2.76 -11.53
N VAL A 49 10.70 2.26 -10.32
CA VAL A 49 9.36 2.15 -9.73
C VAL A 49 9.24 3.15 -8.59
N ASP A 50 8.35 4.12 -8.77
CA ASP A 50 7.96 5.04 -7.72
C ASP A 50 7.05 4.26 -6.75
N THR A 51 7.40 4.20 -5.46
CA THR A 51 6.71 3.35 -4.48
C THR A 51 6.18 4.20 -3.34
N VAL A 52 4.88 4.09 -3.08
CA VAL A 52 4.19 4.83 -2.03
C VAL A 52 3.43 3.85 -1.15
N PHE A 53 3.59 3.96 0.17
CA PHE A 53 2.75 3.30 1.16
C PHE A 53 1.88 4.36 1.84
N VAL A 54 0.58 4.12 1.94
CA VAL A 54 -0.37 4.96 2.67
C VAL A 54 -1.05 4.07 3.70
N VAL A 55 -0.87 4.37 4.98
CA VAL A 55 -1.29 3.46 6.07
C VAL A 55 -2.46 4.07 6.83
N GLY A 56 -3.62 3.44 6.77
CA GLY A 56 -4.84 3.90 7.45
C GLY A 56 -5.57 2.75 8.08
N THR A 57 -6.75 3.03 8.63
CA THR A 57 -7.60 2.03 9.28
C THR A 57 -8.96 1.94 8.61
N ALA A 58 -9.63 0.80 8.81
CA ALA A 58 -11.01 0.60 8.40
C ALA A 58 -11.65 -0.50 9.24
N ASP A 59 -12.94 -0.35 9.55
CA ASP A 59 -13.71 -1.36 10.30
C ASP A 59 -14.75 -2.06 9.41
N ALA A 60 -14.86 -1.65 8.15
CA ALA A 60 -15.80 -2.19 7.18
C ALA A 60 -15.22 -2.17 5.77
N ALA A 61 -15.64 -3.14 4.94
CA ALA A 61 -15.22 -3.25 3.54
C ALA A 61 -15.48 -1.98 2.72
N SER A 62 -16.56 -1.24 3.00
CA SER A 62 -16.84 0.03 2.32
C SER A 62 -15.85 1.14 2.68
N GLN A 63 -15.39 1.17 3.93
CA GLN A 63 -14.36 2.13 4.38
C GLN A 63 -13.00 1.73 3.81
N ALA A 64 -12.64 0.45 3.86
CA ALA A 64 -11.40 -0.06 3.28
C ALA A 64 -11.32 0.24 1.77
N ARG A 65 -12.45 0.09 1.06
CA ARG A 65 -12.58 0.50 -0.33
C ARG A 65 -12.34 1.99 -0.52
N ALA A 66 -13.05 2.85 0.21
CA ALA A 66 -12.95 4.30 0.06
C ALA A 66 -11.52 4.79 0.36
N PHE A 67 -10.93 4.28 1.43
CA PHE A 67 -9.55 4.53 1.80
C PHE A 67 -8.57 4.08 0.71
N SER A 68 -8.73 2.87 0.16
CA SER A 68 -7.87 2.35 -0.90
C SER A 68 -7.88 3.23 -2.14
N GLU A 69 -9.08 3.62 -2.59
CA GLU A 69 -9.28 4.53 -3.73
C GLU A 69 -8.62 5.89 -3.46
N ALA A 70 -8.84 6.48 -2.28
CA ALA A 70 -8.27 7.77 -1.90
C ALA A 70 -6.73 7.72 -1.73
N ALA A 71 -6.20 6.65 -1.17
CA ALA A 71 -4.77 6.42 -1.04
C ALA A 71 -4.09 6.31 -2.41
N PHE A 72 -4.73 5.62 -3.36
CA PHE A 72 -4.25 5.53 -4.72
C PHE A 72 -4.25 6.89 -5.42
N GLU A 73 -5.32 7.67 -5.30
CA GLU A 73 -5.38 9.04 -5.81
C GLU A 73 -4.30 9.95 -5.21
N HIS A 74 -4.03 9.81 -3.90
CA HIS A 74 -2.94 10.52 -3.25
C HIS A 74 -1.59 10.14 -3.85
N GLY A 75 -1.30 8.84 -4.00
CA GLY A 75 -0.06 8.36 -4.63
C GLY A 75 0.10 8.84 -6.08
N LEU A 76 -0.98 8.89 -6.85
CA LEU A 76 -0.98 9.48 -8.20
C LEU A 76 -0.59 10.96 -8.18
N SER A 77 -1.01 11.72 -7.17
CA SER A 77 -0.65 13.13 -7.02
C SER A 77 0.84 13.35 -6.68
N LEU A 78 1.47 12.37 -6.02
CA LEU A 78 2.90 12.38 -5.69
C LEU A 78 3.79 12.01 -6.88
N LYS A 79 3.23 11.34 -7.89
CA LYS A 79 3.96 10.89 -9.07
C LYS A 79 4.71 12.07 -9.69
N SER A 80 6.03 11.97 -9.71
CA SER A 80 6.92 13.02 -10.20
C SER A 80 6.55 13.45 -11.62
N LYS A 81 6.76 14.73 -11.94
CA LYS A 81 6.60 15.35 -13.29
C LYS A 81 7.61 14.81 -14.32
N PHE A 82 8.12 13.60 -14.14
CA PHE A 82 9.01 12.96 -15.11
C PHE A 82 8.31 12.90 -16.48
N PRO A 83 9.01 13.24 -17.58
CA PRO A 83 8.42 13.22 -18.90
C PRO A 83 7.83 11.83 -19.18
N ARG A 84 6.53 11.81 -19.50
CA ARG A 84 5.79 10.62 -19.91
C ARG A 84 6.59 9.91 -21.01
N GLY A 85 7.07 8.69 -20.75
CA GLY A 85 7.81 7.89 -21.74
C GLY A 85 9.03 7.12 -21.23
N LEU A 86 9.55 7.41 -20.04
CA LEU A 86 10.72 6.71 -19.47
C LEU A 86 10.38 5.71 -18.35
N GLY A 87 9.30 4.95 -18.49
CA GLY A 87 9.10 3.72 -17.70
C GLY A 87 8.95 3.88 -16.18
N GLY A 88 8.61 5.08 -15.68
CA GLY A 88 8.29 5.30 -14.27
C GLY A 88 6.94 4.69 -13.91
N ASN A 89 6.93 3.43 -13.51
CA ASN A 89 5.76 2.77 -12.95
C ASN A 89 5.56 3.28 -11.52
N LEU A 90 4.34 3.66 -11.16
CA LEU A 90 3.99 3.94 -9.76
C LEU A 90 3.34 2.68 -9.20
N VAL A 91 3.72 2.28 -7.99
CA VAL A 91 2.94 1.36 -7.17
C VAL A 91 2.54 2.06 -5.88
N VAL A 92 1.26 2.00 -5.57
CA VAL A 92 0.72 2.46 -4.28
C VAL A 92 0.27 1.22 -3.51
N TYR A 93 0.69 1.14 -2.27
CA TYR A 93 0.20 0.17 -1.28
C TYR A 93 -0.70 0.91 -0.29
N PRO A 94 -2.02 0.90 -0.50
CA PRO A 94 -2.97 1.15 0.59
C PRO A 94 -2.82 0.03 1.62
N VAL A 95 -2.28 0.36 2.79
CA VAL A 95 -2.16 -0.56 3.93
C VAL A 95 -3.29 -0.25 4.89
N VAL A 96 -4.26 -1.14 4.97
CA VAL A 96 -5.42 -1.04 5.86
C VAL A 96 -5.12 -1.87 7.10
N VAL A 97 -4.87 -1.21 8.23
CA VAL A 97 -4.69 -1.87 9.52
C VAL A 97 -6.07 -2.06 10.13
N SER A 98 -6.46 -3.31 10.42
CA SER A 98 -7.78 -3.64 10.95
C SER A 98 -7.74 -4.93 11.75
N GLU A 99 -8.47 -4.96 12.86
CA GLU A 99 -8.79 -6.18 13.62
C GLU A 99 -10.06 -6.87 13.08
N THR A 100 -10.74 -6.25 12.11
CA THR A 100 -11.89 -6.85 11.43
C THR A 100 -11.41 -7.69 10.25
N ASP A 101 -12.01 -8.86 10.05
CA ASP A 101 -11.76 -9.67 8.86
C ASP A 101 -12.28 -8.96 7.60
N LEU A 102 -11.33 -8.38 6.85
CA LEU A 102 -11.56 -7.74 5.56
C LEU A 102 -10.91 -8.53 4.41
N ALA A 103 -10.51 -9.78 4.66
CA ALA A 103 -9.78 -10.61 3.70
C ALA A 103 -10.62 -10.88 2.43
N ASP A 104 -11.92 -11.12 2.59
CA ASP A 104 -12.83 -11.35 1.47
C ASP A 104 -12.97 -10.12 0.58
N TRP A 105 -12.92 -8.91 1.16
CA TRP A 105 -12.97 -7.67 0.40
C TRP A 105 -11.70 -7.50 -0.44
N VAL A 106 -10.53 -7.61 0.18
CA VAL A 106 -9.26 -7.32 -0.51
C VAL A 106 -8.99 -8.32 -1.64
N ARG A 107 -9.39 -9.59 -1.46
CA ARG A 107 -9.31 -10.63 -2.50
C ARG A 107 -10.24 -10.39 -3.69
N GLN A 108 -11.27 -9.56 -3.55
CA GLN A 108 -12.26 -9.27 -4.61
C GLN A 108 -12.16 -7.86 -5.20
N TYR A 109 -11.40 -6.96 -4.58
CA TYR A 109 -11.40 -5.53 -4.89
C TYR A 109 -10.99 -5.22 -6.35
N GLY A 110 -10.01 -5.95 -6.90
CA GLY A 110 -9.65 -5.93 -8.32
C GLY A 110 -9.46 -4.52 -8.92
N PRO A 111 -8.32 -3.85 -8.70
CA PRO A 111 -8.10 -2.48 -9.15
C PRO A 111 -8.08 -2.35 -10.68
N LYS A 112 -8.60 -1.23 -11.22
CA LYS A 112 -8.89 -1.04 -12.67
C LYS A 112 -7.93 -0.08 -13.38
N HIS A 113 -6.66 0.00 -12.97
CA HIS A 113 -5.70 0.97 -13.50
C HIS A 113 -4.70 0.33 -14.47
N TRP A 114 -4.46 0.95 -15.63
CA TRP A 114 -3.61 0.41 -16.71
C TRP A 114 -2.17 0.94 -16.74
N SER A 115 -1.84 1.99 -15.98
CA SER A 115 -0.54 2.69 -16.07
C SER A 115 0.12 3.00 -14.72
N SER A 116 -0.50 2.57 -13.62
CA SER A 116 0.00 2.63 -12.25
C SER A 116 -0.69 1.52 -11.47
N PHE A 117 0.01 0.96 -10.50
CA PHE A 117 -0.44 -0.21 -9.76
C PHE A 117 -1.00 0.23 -8.41
N GLU A 118 -2.17 -0.30 -8.09
CA GLU A 118 -2.72 -0.27 -6.75
C GLU A 118 -2.61 -1.69 -6.22
N PHE A 119 -2.02 -1.86 -5.03
CA PHE A 119 -1.88 -3.15 -4.37
C PHE A 119 -2.32 -3.04 -2.91
N PRO A 120 -3.63 -3.08 -2.64
CA PRO A 120 -4.15 -2.96 -1.29
C PRO A 120 -3.78 -4.17 -0.46
N VAL A 121 -3.44 -3.94 0.80
CA VAL A 121 -3.11 -4.98 1.79
C VAL A 121 -3.87 -4.67 3.07
N VAL A 122 -4.59 -5.67 3.58
CA VAL A 122 -5.20 -5.63 4.92
C VAL A 122 -4.24 -6.26 5.90
N VAL A 123 -3.98 -5.63 7.03
CA VAL A 123 -3.10 -6.13 8.08
C VAL A 123 -3.88 -6.25 9.37
N ASP A 124 -3.86 -7.44 9.96
CA ASP A 124 -4.25 -7.65 11.35
C ASP A 124 -2.96 -7.75 12.19
N PRO A 125 -2.64 -6.71 12.99
CA PRO A 125 -1.45 -6.71 13.83
C PRO A 125 -1.56 -7.70 15.01
N THR A 126 -2.78 -8.09 15.40
CA THR A 126 -3.02 -9.01 16.53
C THR A 126 -2.85 -10.47 16.10
N GLU A 127 -3.29 -10.81 14.89
CA GLU A 127 -3.14 -12.15 14.32
C GLU A 127 -1.83 -12.32 13.53
N GLY A 128 -1.14 -11.22 13.20
CA GLY A 128 0.10 -11.25 12.42
C GLY A 128 -0.13 -11.61 10.95
N THR A 129 -1.29 -11.24 10.41
CA THR A 129 -1.69 -11.58 9.04
C THR A 129 -1.56 -10.38 8.10
N ALA A 130 -1.44 -10.68 6.82
CA ALA A 130 -1.48 -9.70 5.74
C ALA A 130 -2.25 -10.31 4.58
N ASP A 131 -3.47 -9.82 4.34
CA ASP A 131 -4.35 -10.29 3.27
C ASP A 131 -4.31 -9.35 2.07
N TYR A 132 -4.26 -9.95 0.89
CA TYR A 132 -4.24 -9.24 -0.40
C TYR A 132 -4.78 -10.14 -1.51
N ASP A 133 -5.05 -9.56 -2.68
CA ASP A 133 -5.45 -10.36 -3.84
C ASP A 133 -4.29 -11.20 -4.40
N GLU A 134 -4.43 -12.52 -4.30
CA GLU A 134 -3.51 -13.51 -4.87
C GLU A 134 -3.72 -13.76 -6.37
N SER A 135 -4.75 -13.16 -6.97
CA SER A 135 -4.93 -13.19 -8.41
C SER A 135 -3.86 -12.32 -9.08
N SER A 136 -3.33 -12.80 -10.22
CA SER A 136 -2.37 -12.05 -11.03
C SER A 136 -2.98 -11.85 -12.41
N PRO A 137 -3.12 -10.62 -12.90
CA PRO A 137 -3.34 -10.39 -14.32
C PRO A 137 -2.18 -11.00 -15.11
N LEU A 138 -2.47 -11.80 -16.14
CA LEU A 138 -1.47 -12.40 -17.05
C LEU A 138 -0.44 -11.41 -17.63
N TRP A 139 -0.81 -10.14 -17.72
CA TRP A 139 -0.13 -9.03 -18.37
C TRP A 139 0.81 -8.29 -17.40
N GLY A 140 0.84 -8.70 -16.12
CA GLY A 140 1.61 -8.06 -15.07
C GLY A 140 2.25 -9.03 -14.06
N GLY A 141 2.21 -10.34 -14.28
CA GLY A 141 2.58 -11.35 -13.28
C GLY A 141 3.96 -11.20 -12.61
N ILE A 142 4.96 -10.64 -13.32
CA ILE A 142 6.28 -10.35 -12.73
C ILE A 142 6.21 -9.20 -11.71
N TYR A 143 5.45 -8.13 -11.99
CA TYR A 143 5.25 -7.02 -11.07
C TYR A 143 4.49 -7.48 -9.82
N TYR A 144 3.40 -8.24 -10.02
CA TYR A 144 2.58 -8.77 -8.91
C TYR A 144 3.35 -9.73 -8.01
N LYS A 145 4.31 -10.51 -8.54
CA LYS A 145 5.22 -11.30 -7.69
C LYS A 145 6.09 -10.43 -6.78
N GLY A 146 6.55 -9.28 -7.29
CA GLY A 146 7.27 -8.30 -6.49
C GLY A 146 6.38 -7.69 -5.40
N PHE A 147 5.15 -7.32 -5.74
CA PHE A 147 4.20 -6.72 -4.80
C PHE A 147 3.85 -7.65 -3.64
N ARG A 148 3.60 -8.93 -3.93
CA ARG A 148 3.37 -9.96 -2.90
C ARG A 148 4.58 -10.14 -2.01
N LYS A 149 5.78 -10.13 -2.58
CA LYS A 149 7.00 -10.20 -1.77
C LYS A 149 7.07 -9.01 -0.80
N THR A 150 6.79 -7.79 -1.26
CA THR A 150 6.70 -6.62 -0.39
C THR A 150 5.65 -6.79 0.70
N ALA A 151 4.46 -7.32 0.36
CA ALA A 151 3.43 -7.63 1.35
C ALA A 151 3.94 -8.60 2.43
N GLU A 152 4.59 -9.70 2.05
CA GLU A 152 5.08 -10.72 2.98
C GLU A 152 6.31 -10.31 3.79
N THR A 153 7.23 -9.53 3.20
CA THR A 153 8.54 -9.26 3.84
C THR A 153 8.64 -7.88 4.50
N THR A 154 7.76 -6.95 4.14
CA THR A 154 7.81 -5.57 4.58
C THR A 154 6.54 -5.18 5.34
N ILE A 155 5.37 -5.44 4.74
CA ILE A 155 4.07 -5.00 5.30
C ILE A 155 3.58 -5.93 6.41
N LYS A 156 3.66 -7.25 6.23
CA LYS A 156 3.19 -8.23 7.21
C LYS A 156 3.88 -8.03 8.57
N PRO A 157 3.14 -7.94 9.70
CA PRO A 157 3.72 -7.81 11.05
C PRO A 157 4.77 -8.87 11.34
#